data_AF-A0A7W9PMC7-F1
#
_entry.id   AF-A0A7W9PMC7-F1
#
_cell.length_a   1.000
_cell.length_b   1.000
_cell.length_c   1.000
_cell.angle_alpha   90.00
_cell.angle_beta   90.00
_cell.angle_gamma   90.00
#
_symmetry.space_group_name_H-M   'P 1'
#
loop_
_entity.id
_entity.type
_entity.pdbx_description
1 polymer ?
#
loop_
_entity_poly.entity_id
_entity_poly.type
_entity_poly.pdbx_seq_one_letter_code
_entity_poly.pdbx_strand_id
1 'polypeptide(L)' 'MTAGTYEYKSEFARRYFNRGQAKGAAEGEAKALLKILRHRFDVPDTIADRVMECTDTQQLDAWTDRALDAETLDEVFGK' A
#
# COMPACT_ATOMS: atom_id res chain seq x y z
N MET A 1 -37.79 -12.20 2.13
CA MET A 1 -37.17 -11.30 1.14
C MET A 1 -35.84 -11.90 0.73
N THR A 2 -35.83 -12.63 -0.38
CA THR A 2 -34.65 -13.31 -0.94
C THR A 2 -33.79 -12.26 -1.63
N ALA A 3 -32.71 -11.83 -0.98
CA ALA A 3 -31.71 -10.98 -1.62
C ALA A 3 -31.01 -11.80 -2.72
N GLY A 4 -31.36 -11.53 -3.97
CA GLY A 4 -30.73 -12.14 -5.13
C GLY A 4 -29.24 -11.86 -5.13
N THR A 5 -28.45 -12.93 -5.11
CA THR A 5 -27.00 -12.91 -5.31
C THR A 5 -26.72 -12.43 -6.72
N TYR A 6 -26.47 -11.14 -6.87
CA TYR A 6 -26.04 -10.55 -8.13
C TYR A 6 -24.58 -10.96 -8.39
N GLU A 7 -24.39 -12.15 -8.95
CA GLU A 7 -23.11 -12.59 -9.47
C GLU A 7 -22.65 -11.63 -10.57
N TYR A 8 -21.47 -11.08 -10.36
CA TYR A 8 -20.83 -10.05 -11.15
C TYR A 8 -20.47 -10.56 -12.57
N LYS A 9 -21.45 -10.63 -13.48
CA LYS A 9 -21.31 -11.19 -14.84
C LYS A 9 -20.84 -10.16 -15.88
N SER A 10 -19.70 -9.52 -15.65
CA SER A 10 -19.01 -8.79 -16.74
C SER A 10 -17.49 -8.80 -16.54
N GLU A 11 -16.75 -9.27 -17.54
CA GLU A 11 -15.29 -9.22 -17.61
C GLU A 11 -14.75 -7.80 -17.38
N PHE A 12 -15.51 -6.78 -17.80
CA PHE A 12 -15.22 -5.38 -17.52
C PHE A 12 -15.32 -5.10 -16.02
N ALA A 13 -16.45 -5.43 -15.40
CA ALA A 13 -16.65 -5.20 -13.97
C ALA A 13 -15.55 -5.91 -13.15
N ARG A 14 -15.22 -7.16 -13.47
CA ARG A 14 -14.17 -7.94 -12.81
C ARG A 14 -12.78 -7.32 -12.96
N ARG A 15 -12.42 -6.82 -14.16
CA ARG A 15 -11.15 -6.08 -14.37
C ARG A 15 -11.09 -4.78 -13.58
N TYR A 16 -12.16 -4.00 -13.54
CA TYR A 16 -12.18 -2.71 -12.85
C TYR A 16 -12.29 -2.85 -11.32
N PHE A 17 -13.00 -3.86 -10.82
CA PHE A 17 -13.05 -4.20 -9.40
C PHE A 17 -11.69 -4.71 -8.90
N ASN A 18 -11.02 -5.59 -9.66
CA ASN A 18 -9.67 -6.04 -9.32
C ASN A 18 -8.65 -4.90 -9.37
N ARG A 19 -8.76 -3.99 -10.35
CA ARG A 19 -7.92 -2.78 -10.44
C ARG A 19 -8.19 -1.79 -9.30
N GLY A 20 -9.44 -1.66 -8.87
CA GLY A 20 -9.85 -0.85 -7.72
C GLY A 20 -9.36 -1.42 -6.39
N GLN A 21 -9.45 -2.75 -6.21
CA GLN A 21 -8.88 -3.43 -5.05
C GLN A 21 -7.35 -3.34 -5.01
N ALA A 22 -6.67 -3.57 -6.14
CA ALA A 22 -5.21 -3.46 -6.20
C ALA A 22 -4.73 -2.04 -5.87
N LYS A 23 -5.41 -1.01 -6.41
CA LYS A 23 -5.10 0.38 -6.09
C LYS A 23 -5.41 0.72 -4.62
N GLY A 24 -6.52 0.22 -4.09
CA GLY A 24 -6.89 0.41 -2.68
C GLY A 24 -5.97 -0.33 -1.70
N ALA A 25 -5.45 -1.50 -2.08
CA ALA A 25 -4.48 -2.26 -1.31
C ALA A 25 -3.14 -1.52 -1.24
N ALA A 26 -2.58 -1.11 -2.39
CA ALA A 26 -1.35 -0.33 -2.43
C ALA A 26 -1.46 0.99 -1.66
N GLU A 27 -2.55 1.74 -1.84
CA GLU A 27 -2.75 2.99 -1.09
C GLU A 27 -2.93 2.73 0.43
N GLY A 28 -3.58 1.64 0.80
CA GLY A 28 -3.75 1.22 2.19
C GLY A 28 -2.42 0.84 2.84
N GLU A 29 -1.61 0.03 2.16
CA GLU A 29 -0.27 -0.38 2.60
C GLU A 29 0.69 0.82 2.70
N ALA A 30 0.68 1.71 1.71
CA ALA A 30 1.48 2.94 1.72
C ALA A 30 1.15 3.82 2.94
N LYS A 31 -0.14 3.98 3.26
CA LYS A 31 -0.59 4.71 4.46
C LYS A 31 -0.15 4.02 5.75
N ALA A 32 -0.22 2.68 5.80
CA ALA A 32 0.21 1.92 6.96
C ALA A 32 1.73 2.05 7.19
N LEU A 33 2.52 1.89 6.14
CA LEU A 33 3.96 2.10 6.16
C LEU A 33 4.31 3.50 6.63
N LEU A 34 3.66 4.55 6.09
CA LEU A 34 3.93 5.93 6.52
C LEU A 34 3.60 6.18 7.98
N LYS A 35 2.57 5.53 8.52
CA LYS A 35 2.25 5.63 9.94
C LYS A 35 3.37 5.04 10.81
N ILE A 36 3.97 3.92 10.39
CA ILE A 36 5.11 3.30 11.08
C ILE A 36 6.34 4.20 10.97
N LEU A 37 6.67 4.65 9.76
CA LEU A 37 7.84 5.49 9.52
C LEU A 37 7.78 6.79 10.30
N ARG A 38 6.63 7.48 10.32
CA ARG A 38 6.44 8.72 11.09
C ARG A 38 6.47 8.52 12.61
N HIS A 39 6.28 7.30 13.09
CA HIS A 39 6.40 7.00 14.51
C HIS A 39 7.86 6.80 14.92
N ARG A 40 8.69 6.24 14.03
CA ARG A 40 10.10 5.92 14.31
C ARG A 40 11.06 7.02 13.87
N PHE A 41 10.73 7.74 12.81
CA PHE A 41 11.62 8.66 12.12
C PHE A 41 10.92 10.00 11.83
N ASP A 42 11.73 11.04 11.65
CA ASP A 42 11.27 12.25 10.98
C ASP A 42 11.22 11.98 9.48
N VAL A 43 10.02 11.89 8.91
CA VAL A 43 9.80 11.50 7.51
C VAL A 43 9.56 12.76 6.68
N PRO A 44 10.50 13.14 5.79
CA PRO A 44 10.29 14.26 4.89
C PRO A 44 9.13 13.99 3.94
N ASP A 45 8.45 15.05 3.50
CA ASP A 45 7.33 14.94 2.55
C ASP A 45 7.75 14.26 1.24
N THR A 46 8.99 14.44 0.80
CA THR A 46 9.54 13.77 -0.39
C THR A 46 9.55 12.24 -0.27
N ILE A 47 9.77 11.71 0.94
CA ILE A 47 9.70 10.27 1.22
C ILE A 47 8.24 9.85 1.34
N ALA A 48 7.39 10.68 1.95
CA ALA A 48 5.97 10.41 2.07
C ALA A 48 5.30 10.28 0.70
N ASP A 49 5.59 11.21 -0.21
CA ASP A 49 5.10 11.19 -1.58
C ASP A 49 5.60 9.95 -2.33
N ARG A 50 6.89 9.62 -2.21
CA ARG A 50 7.47 8.41 -2.81
C ARG A 50 6.75 7.13 -2.36
N VAL A 51 6.40 7.01 -1.08
CA VAL A 51 5.67 5.85 -0.56
C VAL A 51 4.23 5.84 -1.05
N MET A 52 3.55 6.99 -1.07
CA MET A 52 2.17 7.11 -1.55
C MET A 52 2.02 6.87 -3.05
N GLU A 53 3.04 7.20 -3.85
CA GLU A 53 3.08 6.95 -5.29
C GLU A 53 3.42 5.49 -5.63
N CYS A 54 3.93 4.71 -4.66
CA CYS A 54 4.28 3.31 -4.87
C CYS A 54 3.02 2.45 -5.05
N THR A 55 2.86 1.87 -6.24
CA THR A 55 1.76 0.95 -6.55
C THR A 55 2.14 -0.53 -6.40
N ASP A 56 3.42 -0.81 -6.10
CA ASP A 56 3.93 -2.15 -5.86
C ASP A 56 3.75 -2.52 -4.39
N THR A 57 2.76 -3.35 -4.10
CA THR A 57 2.45 -3.85 -2.76
C THR A 57 3.57 -4.72 -2.19
N GLN A 58 4.28 -5.50 -3.02
CA GLN A 58 5.39 -6.32 -2.51
C GLN A 58 6.55 -5.45 -2.06
N GLN A 59 6.79 -4.34 -2.76
CA GLN A 59 7.81 -3.37 -2.35
C GLN A 59 7.40 -2.64 -1.07
N LEU A 60 6.11 -2.27 -0.93
CA LEU A 60 5.58 -1.64 0.28
C LEU A 60 5.65 -2.59 1.49
N ASP A 61 5.35 -3.87 1.31
CA ASP A 61 5.46 -4.91 2.33
C ASP A 61 6.92 -5.11 2.77
N ALA A 62 7.85 -5.23 1.81
CA ALA A 62 9.27 -5.35 2.11
C ALA A 62 9.84 -4.13 2.85
N TRP A 63 9.37 -2.92 2.52
CA TRP A 63 9.71 -1.72 3.29
C TRP A 63 9.08 -1.72 4.68
N THR A 64 7.87 -2.26 4.82
CA THR A 64 7.21 -2.40 6.12
C THR A 64 7.99 -3.31 7.05
N ASP A 65 8.43 -4.47 6.56
CA ASP A 65 9.27 -5.40 7.32
C ASP A 65 10.58 -4.74 7.74
N ARG A 66 11.30 -4.10 6.80
CA ARG A 66 12.55 -3.39 7.14
C ARG A 66 12.31 -2.23 8.09
N ALA A 67 11.18 -1.54 7.99
CA ALA A 67 10.79 -0.46 8.89
C ALA A 67 10.47 -0.91 10.31
N LEU A 68 10.54 -2.20 10.65
CA LEU A 68 10.48 -2.68 12.02
C LEU A 68 11.88 -2.76 12.67
N ASP A 69 12.90 -3.15 11.90
CA ASP A 69 14.24 -3.42 12.41
C ASP A 69 15.27 -2.34 12.07
N ALA A 70 15.08 -1.62 10.96
CA ALA A 70 16.02 -0.60 10.48
C ALA A 70 16.21 0.54 11.48
N GLU A 71 17.43 1.05 11.60
CA GLU A 71 17.76 2.22 12.45
C GLU A 71 17.65 3.54 11.67
N THR A 72 17.63 3.48 10.33
CA THR A 72 17.57 4.66 9.46
C THR A 72 16.55 4.50 8.33
N LEU A 73 16.10 5.62 7.75
CA LEU A 73 15.23 5.60 6.57
C LEU A 73 15.93 4.98 5.35
N ASP A 74 17.24 5.18 5.18
CA ASP A 74 17.98 4.62 4.05
C ASP A 74 17.99 3.08 4.10
N GLU A 75 18.19 2.49 5.28
CA GLU A 75 18.09 1.04 5.49
C GLU A 75 16.70 0.48 5.14
N VAL A 76 15.62 1.21 5.46
CA VAL A 76 14.25 0.82 5.05
C VAL A 76 14.15 0.71 3.54
N PHE A 77 14.65 1.72 2.84
CA PHE A 77 14.53 1.82 1.39
C PHE A 77 15.62 1.05 0.62
N GLY A 78 16.57 0.43 1.32
CA GLY A 78 17.70 -0.29 0.73
C GLY A 78 18.70 0.63 0.04
N LYS A 79 18.93 1.82 0.60
CA LYS A 79 19.96 2.78 0.16
C LYS A 79 21.20 2.71 1.02
#